data_AF-A0A9D2DA63-F1
#
_entry.id   AF-A0A9D2DA63-F1
#
_cell.length_a   1.000
_cell.length_b   1.000
_cell.length_c   1.000
_cell.angle_alpha   90.00
_cell.angle_beta   90.00
_cell.angle_gamma   90.00
#
_symmetry.space_group_name_H-M   'P 1'
#
loop_
_entity.id
_entity.type
_entity.pdbx_description
1 polymer ?
#
loop_
_entity_poly.entity_id
_entity_poly.type
_entity_poly.pdbx_seq_one_letter_code
_entity_poly.pdbx_strand_id
1 'polypeptide(L)'
;MKFECAESDGGDGVQGDRGSVVYVYSIEVADSLPLSEGRVIARRPDLVVLQSGADGGQGLESRLIGVKGNPDFYACYRETSSDSAEVVLARDRIRELNIDPMFTSLLALERRFVKRDQMILHCAYVEYQGEAILFSAPSETGKTTQANLWEKHRGSRTINGDRALLGKKDGRWTAQGWPVCGTSEICNNEAIPIRAVVMLSQAKENRAARLTPGHAFPLLYSQITVNKWNKEDHVHTMDLIDDFLGNVPVFHLGCTISEEAVECLERVLGT
;
A
#
# COMPACT_ATOMS: atom_id res chain seq x y z
N MET A 1 12.81 2.50 -13.74
CA MET A 1 12.24 3.48 -12.78
C MET A 1 13.23 3.61 -11.64
N LYS A 2 13.77 4.80 -11.37
CA LYS A 2 14.63 5.03 -10.20
C LYS A 2 13.72 5.49 -9.06
N PHE A 3 13.75 4.79 -7.94
CA PHE A 3 13.01 5.20 -6.74
C PHE A 3 13.98 5.98 -5.85
N GLU A 4 13.85 7.30 -5.85
CA GLU A 4 14.55 8.18 -4.91
C GLU A 4 13.59 8.45 -3.75
N CYS A 5 13.88 7.88 -2.58
CA CYS A 5 13.29 8.31 -1.33
C CYS A 5 14.37 9.18 -0.67
N ALA A 6 14.22 10.50 -0.75
CA ALA A 6 15.14 11.42 -0.09
C ALA A 6 14.83 11.42 1.41
N GLU A 7 15.80 11.04 2.22
CA GLU A 7 15.81 11.37 3.65
C GLU A 7 16.03 12.88 3.79
N SER A 8 15.19 13.54 4.58
CA SER A 8 15.28 14.97 4.82
C SER A 8 16.24 15.25 5.97
N ASP A 9 17.50 15.55 5.66
CA ASP A 9 18.41 16.19 6.61
C ASP A 9 18.32 17.71 6.45
N GLY A 10 18.04 18.39 7.56
CA GLY A 10 18.10 19.84 7.66
C GLY A 10 19.53 20.31 7.93
N GLY A 11 20.03 21.22 7.11
CA GLY A 11 21.24 22.01 7.40
C GLY A 11 22.02 22.39 6.14
N ASP A 12 22.13 23.70 5.89
CA ASP A 12 22.83 24.32 4.76
C ASP A 12 24.26 23.82 4.53
N GLY A 13 24.59 23.52 3.27
CA GLY A 13 25.96 23.29 2.82
C GLY A 13 26.06 22.53 1.49
N VAL A 14 26.37 23.24 0.41
CA VAL A 14 26.49 22.72 -0.96
C VAL A 14 27.57 21.62 -1.06
N GLN A 15 27.14 20.36 -1.22
CA GLN A 15 27.79 19.37 -2.10
C GLN A 15 26.80 18.24 -2.39
N GLY A 16 26.49 18.00 -3.66
CA GLY A 16 25.45 17.06 -4.09
C GLY A 16 25.75 15.63 -3.67
N ASP A 17 25.06 15.17 -2.64
CA ASP A 17 25.02 13.77 -2.25
C ASP A 17 24.04 13.04 -3.16
N ARG A 18 24.53 12.10 -3.96
CA ARG A 18 23.67 11.19 -4.72
C ARG A 18 23.13 10.20 -3.70
N GLY A 19 21.92 10.48 -3.19
CA GLY A 19 21.20 9.62 -2.25
C GLY A 19 21.38 8.15 -2.61
N SER A 20 21.91 7.39 -1.66
CA SER A 20 22.30 6.00 -1.87
C SER A 20 21.14 5.21 -2.49
N VAL A 21 21.40 4.52 -3.60
CA VAL A 21 20.38 3.73 -4.28
C VAL A 21 20.03 2.54 -3.38
N VAL A 22 18.83 2.58 -2.77
CA VAL A 22 18.43 1.60 -1.74
C VAL A 22 17.98 0.26 -2.34
N TYR A 23 17.46 0.25 -3.58
CA TYR A 23 17.08 -0.98 -4.29
C TYR A 23 16.93 -0.74 -5.80
N VAL A 24 17.39 -1.66 -6.65
CA VAL A 24 17.38 -1.51 -8.12
C VAL A 24 16.45 -2.54 -8.78
N TYR A 25 15.61 -2.06 -9.69
CA TYR A 25 14.79 -2.90 -10.56
C TYR A 25 15.25 -2.77 -12.02
N SER A 26 15.65 -3.88 -12.62
CA SER A 26 15.80 -3.99 -14.08
C SER A 26 14.49 -4.51 -14.68
N ILE A 27 13.89 -3.77 -15.60
CA ILE A 27 12.61 -4.14 -16.22
C ILE A 27 12.83 -4.34 -17.72
N GLU A 28 12.47 -5.51 -18.22
CA GLU A 28 12.61 -5.91 -19.62
C GLU A 28 11.26 -6.40 -20.18
N VAL A 29 11.01 -6.13 -21.46
CA VAL A 29 9.91 -6.74 -22.22
C VAL A 29 10.48 -7.77 -23.18
N ALA A 30 10.13 -9.04 -22.97
CA ALA A 30 10.62 -10.18 -23.75
C ALA A 30 9.46 -10.96 -24.39
N ASP A 31 9.77 -11.81 -25.37
CA ASP A 31 8.75 -12.61 -26.09
C ASP A 31 8.27 -13.81 -25.26
N SER A 32 9.05 -14.24 -24.27
CA SER A 32 8.67 -15.28 -23.31
C SER A 32 9.22 -14.99 -21.92
N LEU A 33 8.54 -15.50 -20.88
CA LEU A 33 9.01 -15.39 -19.50
C LEU A 33 10.15 -16.38 -19.25
N PRO A 34 11.16 -16.01 -18.42
CA PRO A 34 12.23 -16.91 -18.08
C PRO A 34 11.71 -18.10 -17.27
N LEU A 35 12.37 -19.25 -17.41
CA LEU A 35 12.16 -20.39 -16.53
C LEU A 35 12.49 -19.97 -15.10
N SER A 36 11.52 -20.14 -14.20
CA SER A 36 11.72 -19.87 -12.78
C SER A 36 12.12 -21.15 -12.08
N GLU A 37 13.31 -21.15 -11.48
CA GLU A 37 13.83 -22.25 -10.68
C GLU A 37 13.57 -21.99 -9.19
N GLY A 38 13.52 -23.06 -8.40
CA GLY A 38 13.37 -22.98 -6.94
C GLY A 38 12.18 -23.77 -6.40
N ARG A 39 12.07 -23.79 -5.07
CA ARG A 39 10.97 -24.44 -4.37
C ARG A 39 9.75 -23.53 -4.39
N VAL A 40 8.59 -24.05 -4.80
CA VAL A 40 7.32 -23.32 -4.69
C VAL A 40 6.94 -23.16 -3.22
N ILE A 41 6.79 -21.92 -2.76
CA ILE A 41 6.42 -21.57 -1.38
C ILE A 41 4.99 -21.01 -1.28
N ALA A 42 4.43 -20.50 -2.38
CA ALA A 42 3.03 -20.11 -2.46
C ALA A 42 2.48 -20.30 -3.88
N ARG A 43 1.19 -20.63 -3.97
CA ARG A 43 0.48 -20.77 -5.24
C ARG A 43 -0.95 -20.25 -5.11
N ARG A 44 -1.34 -19.37 -6.03
CA ARG A 44 -2.68 -18.85 -6.28
C ARG A 44 -2.95 -18.97 -7.80
N PRO A 45 -4.20 -18.87 -8.27
CA PRO A 45 -4.50 -18.95 -9.70
C PRO A 45 -3.72 -17.95 -10.57
N ASP A 46 -3.39 -16.78 -10.00
CA ASP A 46 -2.77 -15.63 -10.63
C ASP A 46 -1.35 -15.34 -10.12
N LEU A 47 -0.80 -16.16 -9.20
CA LEU A 47 0.51 -15.94 -8.61
C LEU A 47 1.18 -17.25 -8.21
N VAL A 48 2.42 -17.47 -8.64
CA VAL A 48 3.28 -18.53 -8.12
C VAL A 48 4.53 -17.90 -7.54
N VAL A 49 4.85 -18.23 -6.29
CA VAL A 49 6.04 -17.74 -5.59
C VAL A 49 7.01 -18.88 -5.39
N LEU A 50 8.26 -18.68 -5.80
CA LEU A 50 9.36 -19.61 -5.70
C LEU A 50 10.47 -19.01 -4.84
N GLN A 51 11.25 -19.88 -4.18
CA GLN A 51 12.41 -19.49 -3.41
C GLN A 51 13.63 -20.33 -3.82
N SER A 52 14.77 -19.65 -4.01
CA SER A 52 16.05 -20.23 -4.41
C SER A 52 17.16 -19.83 -3.45
N GLY A 53 18.08 -20.77 -3.17
CA GLY A 53 19.17 -20.61 -2.21
C GLY A 53 18.67 -20.68 -0.76
N ALA A 54 18.95 -21.79 -0.08
CA ALA A 54 18.65 -21.93 1.34
C ALA A 54 19.80 -22.64 2.03
N ASP A 55 20.76 -21.87 2.54
CA ASP A 55 21.57 -22.26 3.69
C ASP A 55 21.97 -21.00 4.47
N GLY A 56 21.29 -20.75 5.59
CA GLY A 56 21.67 -19.74 6.59
C GLY A 56 21.09 -18.33 6.45
N GLY A 57 20.24 -18.02 5.46
CA GLY A 57 19.58 -16.71 5.31
C GLY A 57 18.23 -16.76 4.57
N GLN A 58 17.50 -15.63 4.49
CA GLN A 58 16.30 -15.50 3.64
C GLN A 58 16.70 -15.74 2.17
N GLY A 59 16.26 -16.84 1.57
CA GLY A 59 16.52 -17.15 0.16
C GLY A 59 15.86 -16.15 -0.80
N LEU A 60 16.42 -16.03 -2.01
CA LEU A 60 15.94 -15.12 -3.06
C LEU A 60 14.55 -15.55 -3.55
N GLU A 61 13.63 -14.59 -3.63
CA GLU A 61 12.25 -14.81 -4.07
C GLU A 61 12.10 -14.56 -5.58
N SER A 62 11.35 -15.44 -6.25
CA SER A 62 10.87 -15.24 -7.62
C SER A 62 9.36 -15.38 -7.68
N ARG A 63 8.70 -14.64 -8.56
CA ARG A 63 7.25 -14.65 -8.73
C ARG A 63 6.88 -14.72 -10.20
N LEU A 64 6.02 -15.68 -10.53
CA LEU A 64 5.26 -15.66 -11.78
C LEU A 64 3.91 -15.00 -11.50
N ILE A 65 3.59 -13.96 -12.25
CA ILE A 65 2.46 -13.05 -11.98
C ILE A 65 1.53 -13.08 -13.18
N GLY A 66 0.25 -13.35 -12.91
CA GLY A 66 -0.80 -13.53 -13.88
C GLY A 66 -2.03 -12.69 -13.51
N VAL A 67 -3.10 -12.89 -14.26
CA VAL A 67 -4.39 -12.25 -14.00
C VAL A 67 -5.41 -13.32 -13.65
N LYS A 68 -6.23 -13.07 -12.63
CA LYS A 68 -7.28 -14.00 -12.24
C LYS A 68 -8.19 -14.33 -13.43
N GLY A 69 -8.37 -15.62 -13.71
CA GLY A 69 -9.16 -16.10 -14.84
C GLY A 69 -8.36 -16.31 -16.13
N ASN A 70 -7.10 -15.85 -16.17
CA ASN A 70 -6.17 -16.16 -17.24
C ASN A 70 -5.20 -17.25 -16.75
N PRO A 71 -5.07 -18.40 -17.44
CA PRO A 71 -4.13 -19.46 -17.05
C PRO A 71 -2.65 -19.05 -17.21
N ASP A 72 -2.41 -17.97 -17.95
CA ASP A 72 -1.10 -17.53 -18.37
C ASP A 72 -0.54 -16.40 -17.49
N PHE A 73 0.75 -16.50 -17.16
CA PHE A 73 1.50 -15.44 -16.47
C PHE A 73 1.96 -14.37 -17.48
N TYR A 74 1.85 -13.11 -17.12
CA TYR A 74 2.31 -11.99 -17.95
C TYR A 74 3.66 -11.43 -17.48
N ALA A 75 4.09 -11.70 -16.24
CA ALA A 75 5.34 -11.20 -15.71
C ALA A 75 6.08 -12.23 -14.85
N CYS A 76 7.39 -12.08 -14.80
CA CYS A 76 8.28 -12.77 -13.88
C CYS A 76 9.11 -11.74 -13.10
N TYR A 77 8.97 -11.72 -11.77
CA TYR A 77 9.84 -10.98 -10.86
C TYR A 77 10.88 -11.96 -10.29
N ARG A 78 12.14 -11.54 -10.18
CA ARG A 78 13.22 -12.35 -9.60
C ARG A 78 14.20 -11.48 -8.83
N GLU A 79 14.35 -11.73 -7.54
CA GLU A 79 15.46 -11.18 -6.76
C GLU A 79 16.79 -11.76 -7.28
N THR A 80 17.73 -10.89 -7.62
CA THR A 80 19.09 -11.27 -8.06
C THR A 80 20.10 -11.11 -6.92
N SER A 81 19.81 -10.26 -5.95
CA SER A 81 20.57 -10.09 -4.72
C SER A 81 19.69 -9.45 -3.62
N SER A 82 20.28 -9.06 -2.49
CA SER A 82 19.59 -8.35 -1.41
C SER A 82 19.10 -6.95 -1.78
N ASP A 83 19.67 -6.32 -2.82
CA ASP A 83 19.40 -4.93 -3.22
C ASP A 83 18.89 -4.78 -4.65
N SER A 84 18.65 -5.88 -5.36
CA SER A 84 18.29 -5.83 -6.77
C SER A 84 17.35 -6.95 -7.21
N ALA A 85 16.49 -6.62 -8.17
CA ALA A 85 15.60 -7.56 -8.83
C ALA A 85 15.46 -7.28 -10.32
N GLU A 86 15.13 -8.34 -11.05
CA GLU A 86 14.76 -8.30 -12.46
C GLU A 86 13.26 -8.54 -12.60
N VAL A 87 12.65 -7.86 -13.55
CA VAL A 87 11.24 -8.00 -13.92
C VAL A 87 11.17 -8.19 -15.42
N VAL A 88 10.72 -9.36 -15.85
CA VAL A 88 10.48 -9.67 -17.26
C VAL A 88 8.99 -9.64 -17.53
N LEU A 89 8.57 -8.86 -18.51
CA LEU A 89 7.21 -8.72 -18.99
C LEU A 89 7.05 -9.45 -20.33
N ALA A 90 6.05 -10.31 -20.46
CA ALA A 90 5.74 -11.00 -21.71
C ALA A 90 5.03 -10.03 -22.67
N ARG A 91 5.68 -9.69 -23.79
CA ARG A 91 5.27 -8.68 -24.77
C ARG A 91 3.81 -8.81 -25.21
N ASP A 92 3.41 -10.01 -25.60
CA ASP A 92 2.07 -10.24 -26.15
C ASP A 92 0.99 -10.25 -25.07
N ARG A 93 1.38 -10.39 -23.79
CA ARG A 93 0.46 -10.50 -22.67
C ARG A 93 0.22 -9.18 -21.96
N ILE A 94 1.14 -8.21 -22.08
CA ILE A 94 0.98 -6.89 -21.44
C ILE A 94 0.10 -5.91 -22.23
N ARG A 95 -0.12 -6.15 -23.53
CA ARG A 95 -0.92 -5.24 -24.39
C ARG A 95 -2.39 -5.15 -23.97
N GLU A 96 -2.89 -6.16 -23.27
CA GLU A 96 -4.30 -6.30 -22.92
C GLU A 96 -4.57 -6.00 -21.43
N LEU A 97 -3.57 -5.55 -20.68
CA LEU A 97 -3.65 -5.42 -19.22
C LEU A 97 -3.85 -3.97 -18.77
N ASN A 98 -4.79 -3.78 -17.84
CA ASN A 98 -4.94 -2.51 -17.11
C ASN A 98 -3.76 -2.32 -16.15
N ILE A 99 -3.17 -1.13 -16.19
CA ILE A 99 -1.87 -0.79 -15.58
C ILE A 99 -1.94 -0.71 -14.04
N ASP A 100 -3.06 -0.29 -13.44
CA ASP A 100 -3.16 0.04 -12.00
C ASP A 100 -2.97 -1.14 -11.02
N PRO A 101 -3.61 -2.32 -11.19
CA PRO A 101 -3.47 -3.43 -10.24
C PRO A 101 -2.11 -4.14 -10.30
N MET A 102 -1.31 -3.83 -11.32
CA MET A 102 -0.17 -4.63 -11.74
C MET A 102 1.04 -4.40 -10.82
N PHE A 103 1.25 -3.18 -10.34
CA PHE A 103 2.54 -2.77 -9.80
C PHE A 103 2.90 -3.33 -8.42
N THR A 104 1.92 -3.53 -7.54
CA THR A 104 2.22 -4.00 -6.18
C THR A 104 2.86 -5.39 -6.23
N SER A 105 2.23 -6.31 -6.97
CA SER A 105 2.76 -7.65 -7.18
C SER A 105 4.00 -7.65 -8.08
N LEU A 106 4.04 -6.81 -9.11
CA LEU A 106 5.12 -6.74 -10.10
C LEU A 106 6.47 -6.40 -9.48
N LEU A 107 6.48 -5.47 -8.53
CA LEU A 107 7.71 -4.96 -7.90
C LEU A 107 7.93 -5.53 -6.50
N ALA A 108 7.04 -6.39 -6.00
CA ALA A 108 7.09 -6.93 -4.63
C ALA A 108 7.29 -5.84 -3.56
N LEU A 109 6.63 -4.69 -3.75
CA LEU A 109 6.83 -3.49 -2.93
C LEU A 109 6.51 -3.73 -1.46
N GLU A 110 5.51 -4.56 -1.17
CA GLU A 110 5.14 -4.93 0.19
C GLU A 110 6.30 -5.56 0.96
N ARG A 111 7.14 -6.38 0.31
CA ARG A 111 8.34 -6.94 0.95
C ARG A 111 9.42 -5.91 1.20
N ARG A 112 9.47 -4.84 0.41
CA ARG A 112 10.49 -3.78 0.57
C ARG A 112 10.08 -2.79 1.65
N PHE A 113 8.80 -2.46 1.71
CA PHE A 113 8.25 -1.51 2.67
C PHE A 113 8.17 -2.10 4.08
N VAL A 114 7.80 -3.38 4.22
CA VAL A 114 7.78 -4.02 5.56
C VAL A 114 9.16 -4.00 6.22
N LYS A 115 10.25 -4.16 5.46
CA LYS A 115 11.64 -4.06 5.94
C LYS A 115 12.07 -2.65 6.37
N ARG A 116 11.26 -1.64 6.05
CA ARG A 116 11.45 -0.23 6.44
C ARG A 116 10.37 0.24 7.42
N ASP A 117 9.75 -0.69 8.12
CA ASP A 117 8.67 -0.41 9.08
C ASP A 117 7.45 0.30 8.45
N GLN A 118 7.19 0.00 7.17
CA GLN A 118 6.10 0.59 6.40
C GLN A 118 5.07 -0.45 5.97
N MET A 119 3.80 -0.04 5.94
CA MET A 119 2.66 -0.88 5.56
C MET A 119 1.88 -0.25 4.41
N ILE A 120 1.35 -1.09 3.51
CA ILE A 120 0.50 -0.61 2.41
C ILE A 120 -0.97 -0.84 2.79
N LEU A 121 -1.68 0.25 3.07
CA LEU A 121 -3.12 0.21 3.34
C LEU A 121 -3.90 0.49 2.06
N HIS A 122 -4.87 -0.35 1.75
CA HIS A 122 -5.87 -0.09 0.72
C HIS A 122 -6.93 0.90 1.29
N CYS A 123 -6.86 2.14 0.83
CA CYS A 123 -7.70 3.24 1.29
C CYS A 123 -7.74 4.39 0.27
N ALA A 124 -8.80 5.19 0.31
CA ALA A 124 -8.74 6.56 -0.20
C ALA A 124 -8.38 7.49 0.96
N TYR A 125 -7.53 8.48 0.76
CA TYR A 125 -7.21 9.43 1.82
C TYR A 125 -7.16 10.87 1.37
N VAL A 126 -7.61 11.72 2.28
CA VAL A 126 -7.71 13.16 2.12
C VAL A 126 -6.85 13.83 3.17
N GLU A 127 -6.33 15.01 2.83
CA GLU A 127 -5.77 15.95 3.77
C GLU A 127 -6.87 16.94 4.19
N TYR A 128 -7.07 17.06 5.49
CA TYR A 128 -7.97 18.03 6.11
C TYR A 128 -7.30 18.65 7.32
N GLN A 129 -7.14 19.98 7.28
CA GLN A 129 -6.55 20.78 8.36
C GLN A 129 -5.12 20.35 8.74
N GLY A 130 -4.31 19.96 7.76
CA GLY A 130 -2.92 19.55 7.93
C GLY A 130 -2.73 18.08 8.33
N GLU A 131 -3.81 17.30 8.42
CA GLU A 131 -3.75 15.90 8.82
C GLU A 131 -4.50 14.97 7.86
N ALA A 132 -4.08 13.70 7.80
CA ALA A 132 -4.65 12.70 6.91
C ALA A 132 -5.82 11.95 7.55
N ILE A 133 -6.92 11.83 6.82
CA ILE A 133 -8.05 10.93 7.13
C ILE A 133 -8.06 9.81 6.10
N LEU A 134 -7.87 8.57 6.56
CA LEU A 134 -7.75 7.37 5.73
C LEU A 134 -9.08 6.61 5.69
N PHE A 135 -9.79 6.59 4.57
CA PHE A 135 -11.02 5.83 4.38
C PHE A 135 -10.73 4.43 3.83
N SER A 136 -10.97 3.40 4.64
CA SER A 136 -10.66 2.01 4.29
C SER A 136 -11.90 1.12 4.39
N ALA A 137 -12.03 0.19 3.44
CA ALA A 137 -13.13 -0.77 3.33
C ALA A 137 -12.89 -1.70 2.13
N PRO A 138 -13.59 -2.85 2.06
CA PRO A 138 -13.64 -3.67 0.86
C PRO A 138 -13.96 -2.84 -0.40
N SER A 139 -13.49 -3.31 -1.55
CA SER A 139 -13.79 -2.66 -2.85
C SER A 139 -15.28 -2.40 -3.01
N GLU A 140 -15.62 -1.30 -3.69
CA GLU A 140 -17.01 -0.88 -3.98
C GLU A 140 -17.85 -0.45 -2.77
N THR A 141 -17.28 -0.39 -1.55
CA THR A 141 -18.03 0.04 -0.36
C THR A 141 -18.30 1.55 -0.33
N GLY A 142 -17.39 2.39 -0.87
CA GLY A 142 -17.57 3.85 -0.94
C GLY A 142 -16.37 4.72 -0.52
N LYS A 143 -15.13 4.21 -0.55
CA LYS A 143 -13.91 4.96 -0.17
C LYS A 143 -13.77 6.29 -0.93
N THR A 144 -13.76 6.23 -2.26
CA THR A 144 -13.68 7.42 -3.14
C THR A 144 -14.90 8.33 -2.97
N THR A 145 -16.08 7.75 -2.74
CA THR A 145 -17.30 8.53 -2.47
C THR A 145 -17.14 9.39 -1.21
N GLN A 146 -16.59 8.85 -0.13
CA GLN A 146 -16.34 9.62 1.09
C GLN A 146 -15.25 10.67 0.89
N ALA A 147 -14.15 10.35 0.19
CA ALA A 147 -13.14 11.35 -0.16
C ALA A 147 -13.76 12.54 -0.91
N ASN A 148 -14.56 12.29 -1.95
CA ASN A 148 -15.24 13.33 -2.74
C ASN A 148 -16.22 14.16 -1.90
N LEU A 149 -16.94 13.55 -0.95
CA LEU A 149 -17.85 14.27 -0.06
C LEU A 149 -17.07 15.22 0.86
N TRP A 150 -15.93 14.78 1.40
CA TRP A 150 -15.06 15.63 2.22
C TRP A 150 -14.47 16.80 1.41
N GLU A 151 -14.04 16.57 0.16
CA GLU A 151 -13.57 17.66 -0.70
C GLU A 151 -14.68 18.68 -0.95
N LYS A 152 -15.88 18.19 -1.29
CA LYS A 152 -17.04 19.02 -1.61
C LYS A 152 -17.52 19.86 -0.43
N HIS A 153 -17.60 19.27 0.77
CA HIS A 153 -18.29 19.87 1.91
C HIS A 153 -17.35 20.46 2.97
N ARG A 154 -16.05 20.09 2.95
CA ARG A 154 -15.05 20.57 3.90
C ARG A 154 -13.80 21.15 3.24
N GLY A 155 -13.75 21.20 1.91
CA GLY A 155 -12.60 21.72 1.18
C GLY A 155 -11.32 20.92 1.43
N SER A 156 -11.43 19.64 1.81
CA SER A 156 -10.27 18.77 1.91
C SER A 156 -9.63 18.56 0.53
N ARG A 157 -8.42 18.00 0.51
CA ARG A 157 -7.73 17.62 -0.73
C ARG A 157 -7.49 16.12 -0.76
N THR A 158 -8.00 15.42 -1.77
CA THR A 158 -7.68 14.00 -2.00
C THR A 158 -6.22 13.86 -2.41
N ILE A 159 -5.50 13.01 -1.70
CA ILE A 159 -4.08 12.74 -1.97
C ILE A 159 -3.92 11.44 -2.77
N ASN A 160 -4.68 10.39 -2.42
CA ASN A 160 -4.73 9.14 -3.18
C ASN A 160 -6.09 8.44 -3.00
N GLY A 161 -6.58 7.76 -4.04
CA GLY A 161 -7.87 7.06 -4.04
C GLY A 161 -7.81 5.54 -3.82
N ASP A 162 -6.62 4.93 -3.84
CA ASP A 162 -6.42 3.48 -3.81
C ASP A 162 -5.56 3.01 -2.63
N ARG A 163 -4.38 3.60 -2.43
CA ARG A 163 -3.40 3.14 -1.44
C ARG A 163 -2.72 4.28 -0.71
N ALA A 164 -2.44 4.05 0.57
CA ALA A 164 -1.51 4.85 1.37
C ALA A 164 -0.35 3.97 1.84
N LEU A 165 0.86 4.52 1.75
CA LEU A 165 2.01 3.96 2.45
C LEU A 165 2.02 4.54 3.88
N LEU A 166 1.86 3.68 4.88
CA LEU A 166 1.89 4.07 6.28
C LEU A 166 3.29 3.86 6.83
N GLY A 167 3.86 4.87 7.48
CA GLY A 167 5.16 4.78 8.12
C GLY A 167 5.35 5.87 9.17
N LYS A 168 6.34 5.71 10.05
CA LYS A 168 6.69 6.75 11.02
C LYS A 168 7.64 7.78 10.41
N LYS A 169 7.36 9.06 10.67
CA LYS A 169 8.28 10.17 10.47
C LYS A 169 8.36 10.96 11.76
N ASP A 170 9.56 11.21 12.27
CA ASP A 170 9.78 11.89 13.55
C ASP A 170 8.98 11.27 14.71
N GLY A 171 8.89 9.94 14.73
CA GLY A 171 8.14 9.18 15.73
C GLY A 171 6.61 9.16 15.57
N ARG A 172 6.05 9.91 14.61
CA ARG A 172 4.60 9.98 14.36
C ARG A 172 4.21 9.20 13.11
N TRP A 173 3.10 8.48 13.18
CA TRP A 173 2.53 7.79 12.02
C TRP A 173 2.04 8.80 10.97
N THR A 174 2.49 8.59 9.73
CA THR A 174 2.20 9.42 8.56
C THR A 174 1.65 8.57 7.43
N ALA A 175 0.74 9.16 6.63
CA ALA A 175 0.34 8.67 5.34
C ALA A 175 1.25 9.31 4.29
N GLN A 176 1.97 8.46 3.56
CA GLN A 176 2.97 8.85 2.59
C GLN A 176 2.48 8.59 1.18
N GLY A 177 3.00 9.38 0.23
CA GLY A 177 2.76 9.20 -1.19
C GLY A 177 3.00 7.75 -1.64
N TRP A 178 2.04 7.19 -2.37
CA TRP A 178 2.21 5.89 -3.03
C TRP A 178 2.94 6.12 -4.36
N PRO A 179 4.06 5.43 -4.65
CA PRO A 179 4.90 5.72 -5.82
C PRO A 179 4.27 5.29 -7.15
N VAL A 180 3.04 4.78 -7.13
CA VAL A 180 2.31 4.31 -8.31
C VAL A 180 0.98 5.05 -8.37
N CYS A 181 0.89 5.99 -9.29
CA CYS A 181 -0.39 6.62 -9.59
C CYS A 181 -1.27 5.69 -10.40
N GLY A 182 -2.53 5.57 -9.99
CA GLY A 182 -3.56 5.00 -10.85
C GLY A 182 -3.93 5.95 -11.99
N THR A 183 -5.07 5.70 -12.64
CA THR A 183 -5.63 6.58 -13.70
C THR A 183 -5.88 8.05 -13.30
N SER A 184 -5.73 8.40 -12.01
CA SER A 184 -5.85 9.77 -11.52
C SER A 184 -4.60 10.64 -11.69
N GLU A 185 -3.43 10.07 -12.04
CA GLU A 185 -2.14 10.78 -12.26
C GLU A 185 -1.61 11.65 -11.09
N ILE A 186 -2.24 11.65 -9.91
CA ILE A 186 -1.83 12.46 -8.75
C ILE A 186 -0.83 11.70 -7.85
N CYS A 187 0.45 12.08 -7.92
CA CYS A 187 1.56 11.51 -7.12
C CYS A 187 2.26 12.60 -6.32
N ASN A 188 1.67 12.99 -5.18
CA ASN A 188 2.31 13.94 -4.27
C ASN A 188 3.21 13.18 -3.28
N ASN A 189 4.51 13.46 -3.29
CA ASN A 189 5.46 12.93 -2.32
C ASN A 189 5.37 13.70 -1.00
N GLU A 190 4.20 13.61 -0.37
CA GLU A 190 3.92 14.23 0.92
C GLU A 190 3.84 13.16 2.01
N ALA A 191 4.31 13.49 3.21
CA ALA A 191 4.15 12.67 4.40
C ALA A 191 3.27 13.44 5.39
N ILE A 192 2.00 13.06 5.47
CA ILE A 192 0.98 13.80 6.23
C ILE A 192 0.70 13.04 7.52
N PRO A 193 0.78 13.68 8.71
CA PRO A 193 0.44 13.03 9.96
C PRO A 193 -0.98 12.46 9.95
N ILE A 194 -1.15 11.23 10.41
CA ILE A 194 -2.46 10.57 10.37
C ILE A 194 -3.28 11.06 11.56
N ARG A 195 -4.47 11.59 11.26
CA ARG A 195 -5.49 11.92 12.26
C ARG A 195 -6.26 10.67 12.67
N ALA A 196 -6.74 9.90 11.70
CA ALA A 196 -7.54 8.71 11.93
C ALA A 196 -7.61 7.78 10.71
N VAL A 197 -7.92 6.50 10.97
CA VAL A 197 -8.48 5.58 9.97
C VAL A 197 -9.97 5.44 10.18
N VAL A 198 -10.72 5.41 9.09
CA VAL A 198 -12.18 5.25 9.09
C VAL A 198 -12.54 4.01 8.29
N MET A 199 -13.03 2.99 8.99
CA MET A 199 -13.58 1.77 8.42
C MET A 199 -15.01 2.01 7.97
N LEU A 200 -15.27 1.94 6.67
CA LEU A 200 -16.59 2.23 6.09
C LEU A 200 -17.49 1.01 6.01
N SER A 201 -18.79 1.24 6.21
CA SER A 201 -19.86 0.34 5.78
C SER A 201 -21.04 1.12 5.21
N GLN A 202 -21.79 0.49 4.32
CA GLN A 202 -23.04 1.07 3.82
C GLN A 202 -24.13 0.88 4.87
N ALA A 203 -24.82 1.97 5.21
CA ALA A 203 -25.91 1.96 6.16
C ALA A 203 -27.03 2.90 5.73
N LYS A 204 -28.25 2.68 6.26
CA LYS A 204 -29.39 3.58 6.05
C LYS A 204 -29.33 4.83 6.92
N GLU A 205 -28.54 4.79 7.99
CA GLU A 205 -28.39 5.87 8.97
C GLU A 205 -26.91 6.09 9.24
N ASN A 206 -26.53 7.37 9.39
CA ASN A 206 -25.15 7.77 9.64
C ASN A 206 -24.77 7.55 11.10
N ARG A 207 -23.80 6.67 11.36
CA ARG A 207 -23.28 6.42 12.71
C ARG A 207 -21.78 6.24 12.68
N ALA A 208 -21.09 7.10 13.43
CA ALA A 208 -19.66 7.01 13.66
C ALA A 208 -19.38 6.59 15.11
N ALA A 209 -18.41 5.70 15.31
CA ALA A 209 -17.95 5.31 16.64
C ALA A 209 -16.48 4.89 16.60
N ARG A 210 -15.74 5.21 17.67
CA ARG A 210 -14.35 4.74 17.83
C ARG A 210 -14.35 3.24 18.08
N LEU A 211 -13.49 2.53 17.36
CA LEU A 211 -13.26 1.10 17.57
C LEU A 211 -12.21 0.89 18.66
N THR A 212 -12.38 -0.18 19.42
CA THR A 212 -11.29 -0.70 20.27
C THR A 212 -10.22 -1.33 19.37
N PRO A 213 -8.95 -1.39 19.82
CA PRO A 213 -7.89 -2.05 19.04
C PRO A 213 -8.26 -3.46 18.59
N GLY A 214 -8.90 -4.26 19.47
CA GLY A 214 -9.35 -5.61 19.14
C GLY A 214 -10.39 -5.69 18.02
N HIS A 215 -11.29 -4.71 17.90
CA HIS A 215 -12.24 -4.63 16.78
C HIS A 215 -11.62 -4.01 15.52
N ALA A 216 -10.67 -3.09 15.67
CA ALA A 216 -10.00 -2.42 14.56
C ALA A 216 -8.99 -3.34 13.85
N PHE A 217 -8.26 -4.17 14.60
CA PHE A 217 -7.22 -5.06 14.06
C PHE A 217 -7.68 -5.94 12.89
N PRO A 218 -8.75 -6.76 13.00
CA PRO A 218 -9.16 -7.62 11.88
C PRO A 218 -9.61 -6.82 10.66
N LEU A 219 -10.20 -5.64 10.88
CA LEU A 219 -10.64 -4.76 9.80
C LEU A 219 -9.44 -4.16 9.06
N LEU A 220 -8.47 -3.58 9.77
CA LEU A 220 -7.24 -3.06 9.19
C LEU A 220 -6.42 -4.15 8.49
N TYR A 221 -6.18 -5.27 9.18
CA TYR A 221 -5.39 -6.38 8.66
C TYR A 221 -5.95 -6.89 7.32
N SER A 222 -7.28 -6.91 7.16
CA SER A 222 -7.92 -7.30 5.90
C SER A 222 -7.67 -6.33 4.73
N GLN A 223 -7.28 -5.09 5.02
CA GLN A 223 -7.04 -4.03 4.04
C GLN A 223 -5.54 -3.72 3.85
N ILE A 224 -4.66 -4.36 4.63
CA ILE A 224 -3.21 -4.24 4.45
C ILE A 224 -2.73 -5.32 3.47
N THR A 225 -1.81 -4.96 2.58
CA THR A 225 -1.18 -5.92 1.67
C THR A 225 -0.15 -6.77 2.43
N VAL A 226 -0.48 -8.03 2.73
CA VAL A 226 0.37 -8.95 3.51
C VAL A 226 0.62 -10.27 2.77
N ASN A 227 1.89 -10.70 2.77
CA ASN A 227 2.32 -11.98 2.21
C ASN A 227 2.49 -13.04 3.29
N LYS A 228 1.44 -13.85 3.53
CA LYS A 228 1.41 -14.87 4.58
C LYS A 228 2.47 -15.99 4.44
N TRP A 229 3.05 -16.16 3.26
CA TRP A 229 4.08 -17.18 3.03
C TRP A 229 5.46 -16.79 3.59
N ASN A 230 5.74 -15.49 3.75
CA ASN A 230 6.91 -15.05 4.50
C ASN A 230 6.49 -14.83 5.96
N LYS A 231 6.85 -15.78 6.82
CA LYS A 231 6.48 -15.75 8.25
C LYS A 231 7.09 -14.56 8.98
N GLU A 232 8.33 -14.19 8.65
CA GLU A 232 9.05 -13.10 9.32
C GLU A 232 8.42 -11.75 8.99
N ASP A 233 8.28 -11.45 7.69
CA ASP A 233 7.59 -10.22 7.23
C ASP A 233 6.16 -10.15 7.76
N HIS A 234 5.47 -11.30 7.84
CA HIS A 234 4.11 -11.36 8.35
C HIS A 234 4.01 -11.05 9.85
N VAL A 235 4.90 -11.61 10.67
CA VAL A 235 4.95 -11.30 12.12
C VAL A 235 5.29 -9.82 12.30
N HIS A 236 6.30 -9.31 11.59
CA HIS A 236 6.67 -7.89 11.65
C HIS A 236 5.50 -6.97 11.29
N THR A 237 4.72 -7.34 10.26
CA THR A 237 3.51 -6.58 9.91
C THR A 237 2.47 -6.58 11.04
N MET A 238 2.31 -7.68 11.77
CA MET A 238 1.40 -7.70 12.92
C MET A 238 1.86 -6.75 14.03
N ASP A 239 3.17 -6.71 14.30
CA ASP A 239 3.76 -5.81 15.30
C ASP A 239 3.57 -4.34 14.89
N LEU A 240 3.74 -4.02 13.60
CA LEU A 240 3.47 -2.67 13.07
C LEU A 240 1.98 -2.29 13.19
N ILE A 241 1.05 -3.22 12.98
CA ILE A 241 -0.39 -2.94 13.15
C ILE A 241 -0.70 -2.68 14.62
N ASP A 242 -0.12 -3.43 15.55
CA ASP A 242 -0.33 -3.24 16.98
C ASP A 242 0.17 -1.85 17.44
N ASP A 243 1.40 -1.49 17.06
CA ASP A 243 1.95 -0.15 17.31
C ASP A 243 1.09 0.95 16.65
N PHE A 244 0.63 0.74 15.42
CA PHE A 244 -0.25 1.67 14.73
C PHE A 244 -1.55 1.90 15.50
N LEU A 245 -2.21 0.84 15.96
CA LEU A 245 -3.46 0.90 16.73
C LEU A 245 -3.30 1.52 18.11
N GLY A 246 -2.09 1.47 18.70
CA GLY A 246 -1.76 2.17 19.93
C GLY A 246 -1.67 3.70 19.76
N ASN A 247 -1.36 4.18 18.55
CA ASN A 247 -1.05 5.58 18.28
C ASN A 247 -2.07 6.31 17.41
N VAL A 248 -2.79 5.59 16.54
CA VAL A 248 -3.74 6.16 15.58
C VAL A 248 -5.16 5.68 15.90
N PRO A 249 -6.12 6.58 16.12
CA PRO A 249 -7.49 6.19 16.36
C PRO A 249 -8.15 5.63 15.09
N VAL A 250 -8.90 4.54 15.28
CA VAL A 250 -9.71 3.94 14.22
C VAL A 250 -11.17 4.10 14.56
N PHE A 251 -11.95 4.56 13.59
CA PHE A 251 -13.40 4.72 13.69
C PHE A 251 -14.09 3.79 12.72
N HIS A 252 -15.29 3.35 13.07
CA HIS A 252 -16.23 2.79 12.12
C HIS A 252 -17.25 3.86 11.74
N LEU A 253 -17.52 4.01 10.45
CA LEU A 253 -18.58 4.86 9.91
C LEU A 253 -19.51 4.02 9.05
N GLY A 254 -20.72 3.79 9.55
CA GLY A 254 -21.84 3.38 8.71
C GLY A 254 -22.44 4.63 8.07
N CYS A 255 -22.48 4.73 6.74
CA CYS A 255 -22.86 5.97 6.07
C CYS A 255 -23.76 5.82 4.84
N THR A 256 -24.53 6.88 4.61
CA THR A 256 -25.17 7.24 3.35
C THR A 256 -24.22 8.10 2.48
N ILE A 257 -24.63 8.40 1.24
CA ILE A 257 -23.92 9.34 0.36
C ILE A 257 -24.50 10.75 0.57
N SER A 258 -24.18 11.38 1.70
CA SER A 258 -24.74 12.67 2.05
C SER A 258 -23.80 13.52 2.93
N GLU A 259 -24.07 14.82 3.03
CA GLU A 259 -23.28 15.74 3.86
C GLU A 259 -23.36 15.38 5.36
N GLU A 260 -24.50 14.87 5.81
CA GLU A 260 -24.70 14.44 7.20
C GLU A 260 -23.75 13.29 7.59
N ALA A 261 -23.27 12.50 6.61
CA ALA A 261 -22.25 11.48 6.86
C ALA A 261 -20.89 12.13 7.20
N VAL A 262 -20.54 13.21 6.49
CA VAL A 262 -19.32 14.01 6.74
C VAL A 262 -19.41 14.65 8.12
N GLU A 263 -20.53 15.30 8.43
CA GLU A 263 -20.79 15.89 9.76
C GLU A 263 -20.73 14.87 10.89
N CYS A 264 -21.29 13.67 10.66
CA CYS A 264 -21.29 12.59 11.64
C CYS A 264 -19.87 12.16 12.00
N LEU A 265 -19.02 11.99 10.98
CA LEU A 265 -17.61 11.64 11.18
C LEU A 265 -16.82 12.80 11.79
N GLU A 266 -16.98 14.01 11.28
CA GLU A 266 -16.27 15.20 11.78
C GLU A 266 -16.49 15.41 13.28
N ARG A 267 -17.73 15.20 13.76
CA ARG A 267 -18.08 15.31 15.18
C ARG A 267 -17.26 14.39 16.07
N VAL A 268 -17.00 13.15 15.64
CA VAL A 268 -16.21 12.18 16.42
C VAL A 268 -14.70 12.32 16.22
N LEU A 269 -14.27 13.02 15.16
CA LEU A 269 -12.87 13.36 14.94
C LEU A 269 -12.42 14.58 15.76
N GLY A 270 -13.35 15.43 16.19
CA GLY A 270 -13.10 16.62 17.03
C GLY A 270 -13.15 16.37 18.54
N THR A 271 -13.51 15.15 18.97
CA THR A 271 -13.52 14.69 20.37
C THR A 271 -12.25 13.92 20.71
#